data_AF-A0A950KJV2-F1
#
_entry.id   AF-A0A950KJV2-F1
#
_cell.length_a   1.000
_cell.length_b   1.000
_cell.length_c   1.000
_cell.angle_alpha   90.00
_cell.angle_beta   90.00
_cell.angle_gamma   90.00
#
_symmetry.space_group_name_H-M   'P 1'
#
loop_
_entity.id
_entity.type
_entity.pdbx_description
1 polymer ?
#
loop_
_entity_poly.entity_id
_entity_poly.type
_entity_poly.pdbx_seq_one_letter_code
_entity_poly.pdbx_strand_id
1 'polypeptide(L)'
;MSGLFLLIGLTMAFAPLASAQLTAVSTQLTDGFDYPVGKPNAENYYKSRGFTPHGHLGEDWVRQEGSGVAFGNPVYSVGTGVVTLARDFRRAWGNAVVIRHAFLEDGRVQYVDSLYGHLDRILVREGQRVTRGEQIGTIGTAHGLYPP
;
A
#
# COMPACT_ATOMS: atom_id res chain seq x y z
N MET A 1 53.47 -50.48 -25.67
CA MET A 1 52.72 -50.18 -24.45
C MET A 1 51.90 -48.93 -24.71
N SER A 2 50.59 -49.12 -24.89
CA SER A 2 49.60 -48.15 -25.32
C SER A 2 49.20 -47.21 -24.17
N GLY A 3 49.37 -45.90 -24.36
CA GLY A 3 48.85 -44.88 -23.46
C GLY A 3 47.58 -44.25 -24.02
N LEU A 4 46.44 -44.56 -23.41
CA LEU A 4 45.14 -43.96 -23.70
C LEU A 4 45.04 -42.62 -22.94
N PHE A 5 45.01 -41.50 -23.65
CA PHE A 5 44.71 -40.19 -23.06
C PHE A 5 43.21 -39.96 -23.05
N LEU A 6 42.62 -39.91 -21.85
CA LEU A 6 41.22 -39.59 -21.62
C LEU A 6 41.05 -38.06 -21.62
N LEU A 7 40.49 -37.49 -22.68
CA LEU A 7 40.08 -36.09 -22.73
C LEU A 7 38.74 -35.94 -21.98
N ILE A 8 38.79 -35.39 -20.77
CA ILE A 8 37.60 -34.98 -20.02
C ILE A 8 37.16 -33.62 -20.59
N GLY A 9 36.14 -33.64 -21.46
CA GLY A 9 35.48 -32.44 -21.95
C GLY A 9 34.60 -31.83 -20.87
N LEU A 10 35.05 -30.75 -20.22
CA LEU A 10 34.23 -29.95 -19.31
C LEU A 10 33.34 -29.00 -20.14
N THR A 11 32.11 -29.40 -20.41
CA THR A 11 31.11 -28.49 -20.99
C THR A 11 30.61 -27.55 -19.89
N MET A 12 31.11 -26.31 -19.86
CA MET A 12 30.46 -25.24 -19.08
C MET A 12 29.13 -24.91 -19.75
N ALA A 13 28.03 -25.36 -19.16
CA ALA A 13 26.70 -24.91 -19.54
C ALA A 13 26.52 -23.47 -19.04
N PHE A 14 26.51 -22.50 -19.95
CA PHE A 14 26.10 -21.12 -19.65
C PHE A 14 24.58 -21.12 -19.43
N ALA A 15 24.14 -21.05 -18.18
CA ALA A 15 22.75 -20.70 -17.87
C ALA A 15 22.56 -19.21 -18.24
N PRO A 16 21.55 -18.85 -19.05
CA PRO A 16 21.28 -17.45 -19.32
C PRO A 16 20.82 -16.80 -18.02
N LEU A 17 21.44 -15.66 -17.68
CA LEU A 17 20.93 -14.80 -16.61
C LEU A 17 19.53 -14.34 -17.01
N ALA A 18 18.51 -14.72 -16.24
CA ALA A 18 17.15 -14.25 -16.45
C ALA A 18 17.13 -12.72 -16.35
N SER A 19 16.76 -12.04 -17.44
CA SER A 19 16.53 -10.61 -17.41
C SER A 19 15.31 -10.32 -16.55
N ALA A 20 15.44 -9.39 -15.60
CA ALA A 20 14.29 -8.91 -14.84
C ALA A 20 13.36 -8.16 -15.81
N GLN A 21 12.22 -8.77 -16.14
CA GLN A 21 11.17 -8.09 -16.91
C GLN A 21 10.54 -7.00 -16.03
N LEU A 22 10.76 -5.74 -16.42
CA LEU A 22 10.04 -4.61 -15.85
C LEU A 22 8.55 -4.77 -16.19
N THR A 23 7.74 -5.06 -15.17
CA THR A 23 6.28 -5.10 -15.31
C THR A 23 5.76 -3.69 -15.07
N ALA A 24 5.46 -2.96 -16.15
CA ALA A 24 4.82 -1.66 -16.05
C ALA A 24 3.33 -1.86 -15.74
N VAL A 25 2.83 -1.17 -14.70
CA VAL A 25 1.40 -1.11 -14.38
C VAL A 25 0.89 0.28 -14.70
N SER A 26 -0.09 0.38 -15.61
CA SER A 26 -0.80 1.63 -15.86
C SER A 26 -1.95 1.83 -14.86
N THR A 27 -2.38 3.07 -14.64
CA THR A 27 -3.60 3.38 -13.88
C THR A 27 -4.39 4.45 -14.60
N GLN A 28 -5.69 4.52 -14.31
CA GLN A 28 -6.48 5.70 -14.66
C GLN A 28 -6.05 6.88 -13.79
N LEU A 29 -6.22 8.09 -14.33
CA LEU A 29 -6.07 9.30 -13.53
C LEU A 29 -7.15 9.34 -12.46
N THR A 30 -6.78 9.70 -11.24
CA THR A 30 -7.76 10.03 -10.20
C THR A 30 -8.40 11.38 -10.53
N ASP A 31 -9.71 11.45 -10.34
CA ASP A 31 -10.55 12.62 -10.60
C ASP A 31 -10.73 13.49 -9.34
N GLY A 32 -10.15 13.07 -8.22
CA GLY A 32 -10.20 13.74 -6.93
C GLY A 32 -9.70 12.84 -5.82
N PHE A 33 -9.88 13.32 -4.58
CA PHE A 33 -9.56 12.59 -3.36
C PHE A 33 -10.73 12.68 -2.37
N ASP A 34 -11.01 11.59 -1.67
CA ASP A 34 -12.04 11.46 -0.63
C ASP A 34 -11.43 11.07 0.72
N TYR A 35 -12.26 11.08 1.77
CA TYR A 35 -11.86 10.59 3.09
C TYR A 35 -11.73 9.05 3.12
N PRO A 36 -10.78 8.52 3.90
CA PRO A 36 -10.48 7.08 3.93
C PRO A 36 -11.45 6.27 4.79
N VAL A 37 -12.37 6.91 5.52
CA VAL A 37 -13.29 6.29 6.48
C VAL A 37 -14.65 6.96 6.44
N GLY A 38 -15.68 6.33 7.04
CA GLY A 38 -16.98 6.96 7.28
C GLY A 38 -17.65 7.50 6.03
N LYS A 39 -17.87 6.67 5.01
CA LYS A 39 -18.57 7.16 3.83
C LYS A 39 -20.05 7.44 4.14
N PRO A 40 -20.63 8.52 3.59
CA PRO A 40 -19.97 9.60 2.84
C PRO A 40 -19.27 10.62 3.75
N ASN A 41 -18.23 11.30 3.24
CA ASN A 41 -17.64 12.49 3.86
C ASN A 41 -17.10 12.35 5.31
N ALA A 42 -16.49 11.21 5.65
CA ALA A 42 -16.04 10.91 7.02
C ALA A 42 -17.15 11.03 8.08
N GLU A 43 -18.39 10.67 7.72
CA GLU A 43 -19.54 10.64 8.62
C GLU A 43 -19.21 9.88 9.92
N ASN A 44 -19.44 10.55 11.05
CA ASN A 44 -19.13 10.09 12.41
C ASN A 44 -17.63 9.89 12.69
N TYR A 45 -16.73 10.40 11.86
CA TYR A 45 -15.29 10.48 12.14
C TYR A 45 -14.83 11.94 12.23
N TYR A 46 -13.72 12.15 12.92
CA TYR A 46 -13.00 13.42 12.93
C TYR A 46 -11.49 13.16 12.94
N LYS A 47 -10.73 14.16 12.50
CA LYS A 47 -9.27 14.14 12.58
C LYS A 47 -8.84 14.45 14.01
N SER A 48 -8.43 13.43 14.75
CA SER A 48 -7.95 13.56 16.13
C SER A 48 -6.53 14.12 16.22
N ARG A 49 -5.69 13.84 15.22
CA ARG A 49 -4.34 14.37 15.09
C ARG A 49 -4.01 14.63 13.63
N GLY A 50 -3.44 15.80 13.33
CA GLY A 50 -3.01 16.17 11.98
C GLY A 50 -1.50 16.05 11.78
N PHE A 51 -1.04 16.46 10.60
CA PHE A 51 0.38 16.51 10.26
C PHE A 51 1.13 17.49 11.18
N THR A 52 2.27 17.06 11.71
CA THR A 52 3.24 17.92 12.37
C THR A 52 4.65 17.64 11.81
N PRO A 53 5.37 18.67 11.33
CA PRO A 53 6.75 18.51 10.91
C PRO A 53 7.59 17.85 12.03
N HIS A 54 8.37 16.84 11.68
CA HIS A 54 9.23 16.08 12.60
C HIS A 54 8.51 15.31 13.72
N GLY A 55 7.19 15.22 13.68
CA GLY A 55 6.40 14.47 14.66
C GLY A 55 5.50 13.46 13.98
N HIS A 56 4.31 13.91 13.59
CA HIS A 56 3.26 13.08 13.02
C HIS A 56 3.17 13.31 11.50
N LEU A 57 3.55 12.31 10.72
CA LEU A 57 3.66 12.43 9.25
C LEU A 57 2.35 12.10 8.52
N GLY A 58 1.21 12.20 9.21
CA GLY A 58 -0.09 11.85 8.66
C GLY A 58 -1.25 12.41 9.47
N GLU A 59 -2.42 11.79 9.33
CA GLU A 59 -3.63 12.14 10.05
C GLU A 59 -4.22 10.90 10.75
N ASP A 60 -4.65 11.06 12.00
CA ASP A 60 -5.31 10.01 12.77
C ASP A 60 -6.82 10.28 12.80
N TRP A 61 -7.60 9.38 12.21
CA TRP A 61 -9.05 9.47 12.10
C TRP A 61 -9.72 8.61 13.15
N VAL A 62 -10.60 9.23 13.95
CA VAL A 62 -11.26 8.59 15.10
C VAL A 62 -12.76 8.80 15.00
N ARG A 63 -13.55 7.81 15.43
CA ARG A 63 -15.00 7.97 15.52
C ARG A 63 -15.37 8.98 16.60
N GLN A 64 -16.45 9.71 16.37
CA GLN A 64 -16.98 10.69 17.34
C GLN A 64 -17.33 10.03 18.68
N GLU A 65 -17.72 8.76 18.67
CA GLU A 65 -18.01 8.00 19.90
C GLU A 65 -16.75 7.49 20.62
N GLY A 66 -15.56 7.69 20.06
CA GLY A 66 -14.26 7.32 20.62
C GLY A 66 -13.41 6.43 19.70
N SER A 67 -12.13 6.23 20.06
CA SER A 67 -11.25 5.32 19.30
C SER A 67 -11.79 3.88 19.33
N GLY A 68 -12.20 3.43 20.54
CA GLY A 68 -12.57 2.07 20.94
C GLY A 68 -13.58 1.32 20.09
N VAL A 69 -14.32 2.07 19.28
CA VAL A 69 -15.49 1.58 18.56
C VAL A 69 -15.16 1.33 17.09
N ALA A 70 -14.05 1.89 16.59
CA ALA A 70 -13.69 1.89 15.18
C ALA A 70 -13.03 0.61 14.69
N PHE A 71 -12.54 -0.25 15.59
CA PHE A 71 -11.95 -1.54 15.21
C PHE A 71 -12.82 -2.33 14.21
N GLY A 72 -12.21 -2.83 13.14
CA GLY A 72 -12.89 -3.60 12.09
C GLY A 72 -13.71 -2.78 11.09
N ASN A 73 -13.84 -1.46 11.27
CA ASN A 73 -14.57 -0.62 10.33
C ASN A 73 -13.82 -0.51 9.00
N PRO A 74 -14.53 -0.31 7.88
CA PRO A 74 -13.92 -0.30 6.56
C PRO A 74 -13.00 0.91 6.36
N VAL A 75 -11.85 0.67 5.72
CA VAL A 75 -10.93 1.70 5.21
C VAL A 75 -10.95 1.67 3.69
N TYR A 76 -11.02 2.85 3.08
CA TYR A 76 -11.22 3.03 1.65
C TYR A 76 -10.05 3.75 0.98
N SER A 77 -9.80 3.42 -0.29
CA SER A 77 -8.87 4.18 -1.13
C SER A 77 -9.38 5.62 -1.28
N VAL A 78 -8.50 6.60 -1.09
CA VAL A 78 -8.86 8.03 -1.18
C VAL A 78 -9.00 8.45 -2.64
N GLY A 79 -8.38 7.74 -3.57
CA GLY A 79 -8.41 8.02 -5.00
C GLY A 79 -8.25 6.76 -5.84
N THR A 80 -8.44 6.88 -7.14
CA THR A 80 -8.11 5.81 -8.08
C THR A 80 -6.59 5.65 -8.16
N GLY A 81 -6.08 4.42 -8.19
CA GLY A 81 -4.63 4.22 -8.18
C GLY A 81 -4.19 2.76 -8.26
N VAL A 82 -2.90 2.55 -7.98
CA VAL A 82 -2.28 1.22 -7.93
C VAL A 82 -1.64 1.02 -6.57
N VAL A 83 -1.94 -0.12 -5.95
CA VAL A 83 -1.33 -0.54 -4.69
C VAL A 83 0.15 -0.83 -4.93
N THR A 84 1.03 0.00 -4.37
CA THR A 84 2.48 -0.15 -4.49
C THR A 84 3.08 -0.99 -3.36
N LEU A 85 2.38 -1.09 -2.24
CA LEU A 85 2.80 -1.83 -1.06
C LEU A 85 1.57 -2.29 -0.26
N ALA A 86 1.57 -3.54 0.18
CA ALA A 86 0.49 -4.11 0.99
C ALA A 86 1.03 -5.25 1.87
N ARG A 87 1.53 -4.92 3.07
CA ARG A 87 2.29 -5.85 3.92
C ARG A 87 2.10 -5.57 5.41
N ASP A 88 2.42 -6.56 6.25
CA ASP A 88 2.59 -6.40 7.69
C ASP A 88 4.02 -5.96 8.02
N PHE A 89 4.20 -4.71 8.45
CA PHE A 89 5.47 -4.17 8.93
C PHE A 89 5.68 -4.42 10.43
N ARG A 90 4.67 -5.01 11.10
CA ARG A 90 4.59 -5.18 12.55
C ARG A 90 4.73 -3.83 13.26
N ARG A 91 4.69 -3.87 14.60
CA ARG A 91 4.97 -2.72 15.49
C ARG A 91 4.34 -1.42 14.97
N ALA A 92 5.12 -0.33 14.89
CA ALA A 92 4.67 1.03 14.62
C ALA A 92 3.61 1.12 13.52
N TRP A 93 3.82 0.47 12.37
CA TRP A 93 2.87 0.54 11.25
C TRP A 93 1.80 -0.56 11.30
N GLY A 94 2.15 -1.76 11.77
CA GLY A 94 1.29 -2.94 11.63
C GLY A 94 1.07 -3.28 10.15
N ASN A 95 -0.14 -3.71 9.81
CA ASN A 95 -0.54 -3.83 8.41
C ASN A 95 -0.62 -2.43 7.78
N ALA A 96 0.07 -2.26 6.66
CA ALA A 96 0.06 -1.03 5.90
C ALA A 96 -0.17 -1.26 4.42
N VAL A 97 -0.89 -0.32 3.81
CA VAL A 97 -1.12 -0.23 2.37
C VAL A 97 -0.61 1.12 1.89
N VAL A 98 0.08 1.15 0.75
CA VAL A 98 0.42 2.38 0.03
C VAL A 98 -0.17 2.29 -1.37
N ILE A 99 -0.83 3.37 -1.80
CA ILE A 99 -1.45 3.47 -3.13
C ILE A 99 -0.86 4.68 -3.84
N ARG A 100 -0.35 4.47 -5.04
CA ARG A 100 0.08 5.55 -5.93
C ARG A 100 -1.07 6.01 -6.79
N HIS A 101 -1.31 7.31 -6.76
CA HIS A 101 -2.32 8.00 -7.55
C HIS A 101 -1.64 8.84 -8.62
N ALA A 102 -2.14 8.79 -9.84
CA ALA A 102 -1.77 9.71 -10.91
C ALA A 102 -2.89 10.74 -11.04
N PHE A 103 -2.55 12.03 -11.07
CA PHE A 103 -3.53 13.12 -11.24
C PHE A 103 -3.01 14.16 -12.22
N LEU A 104 -3.91 14.97 -12.77
CA LEU A 104 -3.55 16.10 -13.63
C LEU A 104 -3.43 17.37 -12.80
N GLU A 105 -2.31 18.07 -12.96
CA GLU A 105 -2.06 19.41 -12.41
C GLU A 105 -1.34 20.21 -13.51
N ASP A 106 -1.87 21.39 -13.84
CA ASP A 106 -1.32 22.26 -14.89
C ASP A 106 -1.01 21.55 -16.22
N GLY A 107 -1.90 20.63 -16.62
CA GLY A 107 -1.77 19.84 -17.86
C GLY A 107 -0.68 18.77 -17.84
N ARG A 108 -0.10 18.47 -16.67
CA ARG A 108 0.93 17.44 -16.49
C ARG A 108 0.44 16.35 -15.55
N VAL A 109 0.88 15.12 -15.81
CA VAL A 109 0.61 14.00 -14.91
C VAL A 109 1.58 14.08 -13.74
N GLN A 110 1.03 14.24 -12.55
CA GLN A 110 1.72 14.21 -11.28
C GLN A 110 1.38 12.91 -10.54
N TYR A 111 2.19 12.59 -9.52
CA TYR A 111 1.99 11.42 -8.69
C TYR A 111 2.00 11.79 -7.22
N VAL A 112 1.12 11.16 -6.45
CA VAL A 112 1.10 11.22 -4.99
C VAL A 112 0.81 9.84 -4.42
N ASP A 113 1.42 9.53 -3.29
CA ASP A 113 1.20 8.28 -2.58
C ASP A 113 0.32 8.54 -1.35
N SER A 114 -0.74 7.76 -1.19
CA SER A 114 -1.49 7.68 0.06
C SER A 114 -1.01 6.47 0.86
N LEU A 115 -0.95 6.61 2.20
CA LEU A 115 -0.54 5.56 3.11
C LEU A 115 -1.65 5.30 4.13
N TYR A 116 -1.97 4.02 4.32
CA TYR A 116 -2.96 3.53 5.27
C TYR A 116 -2.27 2.63 6.28
N GLY A 117 -2.06 3.13 7.50
CA GLY A 117 -1.41 2.39 8.58
C GLY A 117 -2.40 1.73 9.52
N HIS A 118 -1.86 0.91 10.42
CA HIS A 118 -2.54 0.33 11.57
C HIS A 118 -3.76 -0.53 11.22
N LEU A 119 -3.81 -1.12 10.02
CA LEU A 119 -4.95 -1.92 9.58
C LEU A 119 -5.05 -3.23 10.38
N ASP A 120 -6.27 -3.75 10.55
CA ASP A 120 -6.50 -5.11 11.05
C ASP A 120 -6.37 -6.12 9.90
N ARG A 121 -7.05 -5.85 8.77
CA ARG A 121 -6.97 -6.64 7.55
C ARG A 121 -6.54 -5.79 6.36
N ILE A 122 -5.72 -6.40 5.51
CA ILE A 122 -5.44 -5.93 4.16
C ILE A 122 -6.32 -6.72 3.20
N LEU A 123 -7.10 -6.03 2.36
CA LEU A 123 -8.02 -6.65 1.40
C LEU A 123 -7.56 -6.51 -0.06
N VAL A 124 -6.39 -5.90 -0.26
CA VAL A 124 -5.76 -5.69 -1.57
C VAL A 124 -4.35 -6.27 -1.62
N ARG A 125 -3.76 -6.34 -2.81
CA ARG A 125 -2.39 -6.84 -3.02
C ARG A 125 -1.56 -5.89 -3.87
N GLU A 126 -0.24 -5.97 -3.75
CA GLU A 126 0.68 -5.20 -4.59
C GLU A 126 0.41 -5.41 -6.08
N GLY A 127 0.43 -4.31 -6.85
CA GLY A 127 0.08 -4.28 -8.26
C GLY A 127 -1.42 -4.24 -8.56
N GLN A 128 -2.30 -4.40 -7.56
CA GLN A 128 -3.74 -4.26 -7.74
C GLN A 128 -4.12 -2.81 -8.07
N ARG A 129 -4.95 -2.64 -9.11
CA ARG A 129 -5.63 -1.38 -9.39
C ARG A 129 -6.84 -1.26 -8.48
N VAL A 130 -7.05 -0.08 -7.94
CA VAL A 130 -8.20 0.23 -7.09
C VAL A 130 -8.87 1.50 -7.57
N THR A 131 -10.17 1.60 -7.34
CA THR A 131 -10.97 2.80 -7.64
C THR A 131 -11.12 3.69 -6.41
N ARG A 132 -11.40 4.99 -6.61
CA ARG A 132 -11.72 5.92 -5.52
C ARG A 132 -12.89 5.38 -4.70
N GLY A 133 -12.66 5.24 -3.40
CA GLY A 133 -13.62 4.66 -2.47
C GLY A 133 -13.68 3.13 -2.46
N GLU A 134 -12.86 2.40 -3.19
CA GLU A 134 -12.78 0.95 -3.02
C GLU A 134 -12.33 0.60 -1.60
N GLN A 135 -12.96 -0.41 -0.97
CA GLN A 135 -12.52 -0.85 0.35
C GLN A 135 -11.20 -1.61 0.23
N ILE A 136 -10.19 -1.17 0.96
CA ILE A 136 -8.82 -1.72 0.88
C ILE A 136 -8.38 -2.45 2.14
N GLY A 137 -9.11 -2.26 3.24
CA GLY A 137 -8.77 -2.82 4.54
C GLY A 137 -9.83 -2.57 5.59
N THR A 138 -9.44 -2.84 6.83
CA THR A 138 -10.22 -2.52 8.03
C THR A 138 -9.35 -1.84 9.08
N ILE A 139 -9.93 -0.94 9.87
CA ILE A 139 -9.26 -0.26 10.99
C ILE A 139 -8.79 -1.30 12.01
N GLY A 140 -7.57 -1.15 12.50
CA GLY A 140 -6.98 -2.02 13.51
C GLY A 140 -6.16 -1.24 14.54
N THR A 141 -5.30 -1.97 15.24
CA THR A 141 -4.54 -1.48 16.41
C THR A 141 -3.04 -1.65 16.28
N ALA A 142 -2.55 -1.94 15.07
CA ALA A 142 -1.17 -2.35 14.82
C ALA A 142 -0.69 -3.46 15.78
N HIS A 143 -1.49 -4.53 15.89
CA HIS A 143 -1.26 -5.67 16.79
C HIS A 143 -1.30 -5.30 18.29
N GLY A 144 -2.22 -4.41 18.67
CA GLY A 144 -2.45 -4.00 20.06
C GLY A 144 -1.53 -2.89 20.58
N LEU A 145 -0.75 -2.25 19.71
CA LEU A 145 0.07 -1.09 20.07
C LEU A 145 -0.78 0.16 20.33
N TYR A 146 -1.91 0.28 19.64
CA TYR A 146 -2.83 1.39 19.78
C TYR A 146 -4.14 0.92 20.42
N PRO A 147 -4.84 1.81 21.16
CA PRO A 147 -6.18 1.49 21.63
C PRO A 147 -7.06 1.04 20.46
N PRO A 148 -7.96 0.08 20.67
CA PRO A 148 -9.02 -0.20 19.71
C PRO A 148 -9.87 1.04 19.43
#